data_AF-A0A2N6K406-F1
#
_entry.id   AF-A0A2N6K406-F1
#
_cell.length_a   1.000
_cell.length_b   1.000
_cell.length_c   1.000
_cell.angle_alpha   90.00
_cell.angle_beta   90.00
_cell.angle_gamma   90.00
#
_symmetry.space_group_name_H-M   'P 1'
#
loop_
_entity.id
_entity.type
_entity.pdbx_description
1 polymer ?
#
loop_
_entity_poly.entity_id
_entity_poly.type
_entity_poly.pdbx_seq_one_letter_code
_entity_poly.pdbx_strand_id
1 'polypeptide(L)'
;MFSGQGSQYVNMGRQLYEIEPTFRQHVDHCSQILKPHLGVDIRNIVYPTPQQSEQATRQLQQTAITQSALFVIEYALAQLWMSWGVRPVAIIGHSIGEYVAATIAGVFSTEDALAIVAARGKLMQQLPTGSMLAIGLGEQQVQPLLDNNLSLAAINSPSSCVVSGTTDAISQLQKKLASQNIESRVLHTSHAFHSHLMQPMLGEFVQLLRNVQLNPPQIPLISNLTGTWINPEEATNPEYWGQHLRQTVRFSAGISHLLQQHQGIFLEIGPGRTLSTLTTQHLNGNPKQKQLVLTSLRHPQQQQSDVAWLLQTLGRLWLCGVDIDWSEFSHHQQ
;
A
#
# COMPACT_ATOMS: atom_id res chain seq x y z
N MET A 1 -2.36 -8.23 -2.35
CA MET A 1 -2.78 -6.81 -2.31
C MET A 1 -1.84 -6.07 -1.38
N PHE A 2 -1.26 -4.95 -1.80
CA PHE A 2 -0.23 -4.22 -1.06
C PHE A 2 -0.76 -2.87 -0.60
N SER A 3 -0.65 -2.56 0.69
CA SER A 3 -1.39 -1.46 1.33
C SER A 3 -0.78 -0.08 1.03
N GLY A 4 -1.62 0.94 1.15
CA GLY A 4 -1.19 2.33 1.04
C GLY A 4 -0.78 2.92 2.38
N GLN A 5 -0.35 4.19 2.35
CA GLN A 5 -0.10 4.95 3.57
C GLN A 5 -1.38 5.11 4.42
N GLY A 6 -1.24 4.94 5.74
CA GLY A 6 -2.31 5.01 6.73
C GLY A 6 -2.46 3.73 7.56
N SER A 7 -1.83 2.63 7.13
CA SER A 7 -1.84 1.35 7.84
C SER A 7 -0.70 1.15 8.83
N GLN A 8 0.36 1.97 8.73
CA GLN A 8 1.57 1.85 9.53
C GLN A 8 1.32 2.04 11.03
N TYR A 9 2.05 1.30 11.84
CA TYR A 9 2.12 1.49 13.29
C TYR A 9 3.48 1.01 13.80
N VAL A 10 3.94 1.59 14.90
CA VAL A 10 5.16 1.15 15.57
C VAL A 10 4.99 -0.30 16.04
N ASN A 11 6.05 -1.10 15.90
CA ASN A 11 6.08 -2.53 16.16
C ASN A 11 5.22 -3.39 15.23
N MET A 12 4.83 -2.89 14.05
CA MET A 12 4.19 -3.72 13.02
C MET A 12 5.09 -4.88 12.59
N GLY A 13 4.58 -6.12 12.69
CA GLY A 13 5.35 -7.32 12.36
C GLY A 13 6.52 -7.60 13.31
N ARG A 14 6.61 -6.95 14.47
CA ARG A 14 7.75 -7.11 15.41
C ARG A 14 7.97 -8.57 15.82
N GLN A 15 6.89 -9.27 16.13
CA GLN A 15 7.01 -10.67 16.55
C GLN A 15 7.55 -11.53 15.41
N LEU A 16 7.15 -11.27 14.16
CA LEU A 16 7.72 -11.96 13.00
C LEU A 16 9.20 -11.63 12.83
N TYR A 17 9.61 -10.37 13.01
CA TYR A 17 11.03 -10.00 12.99
C TYR A 17 11.86 -10.73 14.06
N GLU A 18 11.28 -10.97 15.23
CA GLU A 18 11.92 -11.67 16.33
C GLU A 18 12.04 -13.18 16.05
N ILE A 19 11.02 -13.81 15.44
CA ILE A 19 10.94 -15.28 15.35
C ILE A 19 11.08 -15.89 13.94
N GLU A 20 10.76 -15.16 12.86
CA GLU A 20 10.77 -15.67 11.47
C GLU A 20 12.05 -15.22 10.74
N PRO A 21 13.01 -16.13 10.49
CA PRO A 21 14.30 -15.77 9.90
C PRO A 21 14.20 -15.12 8.52
N THR A 22 13.34 -15.64 7.64
CA THR A 22 13.13 -15.10 6.28
C THR A 22 12.60 -13.68 6.33
N PHE A 23 11.62 -13.41 7.19
CA PHE A 23 11.09 -12.06 7.39
C PHE A 23 12.17 -11.10 7.88
N ARG A 24 12.90 -11.50 8.93
CA ARG A 24 14.01 -10.71 9.49
C ARG A 24 15.09 -10.42 8.45
N GLN A 25 15.51 -11.42 7.67
CA GLN A 25 16.54 -11.26 6.63
C GLN A 25 16.14 -10.18 5.61
N HIS A 26 14.90 -10.21 5.13
CA HIS A 26 14.43 -9.21 4.17
C HIS A 26 14.28 -7.82 4.81
N VAL A 27 13.80 -7.73 6.06
CA VAL A 27 13.76 -6.45 6.79
C VAL A 27 15.17 -5.86 6.96
N ASP A 28 16.14 -6.68 7.35
CA ASP A 28 17.53 -6.26 7.57
C ASP A 28 18.19 -5.80 6.27
N HIS A 29 18.01 -6.56 5.19
CA HIS A 29 18.54 -6.23 3.88
C HIS A 29 17.96 -4.91 3.35
N CYS A 30 16.64 -4.74 3.38
CA CYS A 30 16.02 -3.49 2.95
C CYS A 30 16.45 -2.30 3.82
N SER A 31 16.62 -2.50 5.14
CA SER A 31 17.11 -1.43 6.03
C SER A 31 18.54 -1.00 5.67
N GLN A 32 19.43 -1.95 5.35
CA GLN A 32 20.79 -1.65 4.93
C GLN A 32 20.83 -0.80 3.66
N ILE A 33 19.99 -1.13 2.67
CA ILE A 33 19.85 -0.35 1.44
C ILE A 33 19.30 1.05 1.72
N LEU A 34 18.26 1.17 2.56
CA LEU A 34 17.61 2.45 2.85
C LEU A 34 18.45 3.40 3.71
N LYS A 35 19.35 2.87 4.56
CA LYS A 35 20.13 3.66 5.50
C LYS A 35 20.84 4.87 4.87
N PRO A 36 21.58 4.76 3.74
CA PRO A 36 22.18 5.92 3.08
C PRO A 36 21.14 6.92 2.52
N HIS A 37 19.94 6.47 2.14
CA HIS A 37 18.89 7.35 1.60
C HIS A 37 18.12 8.10 2.70
N LEU A 38 17.92 7.47 3.86
CA LEU A 38 17.14 8.02 4.97
C LEU A 38 18.01 8.71 6.03
N GLY A 39 19.31 8.42 6.07
CA GLY A 39 20.22 8.90 7.12
C GLY A 39 20.01 8.24 8.49
N VAL A 40 19.14 7.23 8.57
CA VAL A 40 18.80 6.51 9.79
C VAL A 40 18.51 5.05 9.46
N ASP A 41 18.81 4.16 10.40
CA ASP A 41 18.36 2.78 10.32
C ASP A 41 16.86 2.71 10.61
N ILE A 42 16.06 2.36 9.60
CA ILE A 42 14.60 2.40 9.70
C ILE A 42 14.06 1.45 10.78
N ARG A 43 14.81 0.40 11.13
CA ARG A 43 14.45 -0.55 12.19
C ARG A 43 14.38 0.12 13.55
N ASN A 44 15.19 1.15 13.81
CA ASN A 44 15.14 1.90 15.07
C ASN A 44 13.83 2.70 15.22
N ILE A 45 13.13 2.98 14.12
CA ILE A 45 11.85 3.67 14.10
C ILE A 45 10.69 2.67 14.11
N VAL A 46 10.81 1.57 13.36
CA VAL A 46 9.76 0.54 13.32
C VAL A 46 9.73 -0.30 14.61
N TYR A 47 10.90 -0.62 15.18
CA TYR A 47 11.07 -1.43 16.38
C TYR A 47 11.81 -0.66 17.49
N PRO A 48 11.27 0.48 17.97
CA PRO A 48 11.94 1.28 18.97
C PRO A 48 11.97 0.57 20.32
N THR A 49 12.83 1.07 21.20
CA THR A 49 12.73 0.79 22.63
C THR A 49 11.45 1.41 23.21
N PRO A 50 10.91 0.91 24.33
CA PRO A 50 9.72 1.47 24.96
C PRO A 50 9.83 2.99 25.23
N GLN A 51 11.02 3.45 25.63
CA GLN A 51 11.33 4.85 25.91
C GLN A 51 11.28 5.75 24.67
N GLN A 52 11.52 5.18 23.49
CA GLN A 52 11.56 5.92 22.22
C GLN A 52 10.25 5.78 21.42
N SER A 53 9.29 5.00 21.90
CA SER A 53 8.06 4.66 21.17
C SER A 53 7.27 5.88 20.68
N GLU A 54 7.16 6.92 21.50
CA GLU A 54 6.42 8.13 21.14
C GLU A 54 7.14 8.95 20.05
N GLN A 55 8.46 9.10 20.18
CA GLN A 55 9.29 9.76 19.16
C GLN A 55 9.25 8.98 17.84
N ALA A 56 9.41 7.67 17.90
CA ALA A 56 9.33 6.78 16.75
C ALA A 56 7.95 6.85 16.08
N THR A 57 6.87 6.94 16.85
CA THR A 57 5.51 7.15 16.32
C THR A 57 5.43 8.45 15.51
N ARG A 58 5.98 9.55 16.03
CA ARG A 58 6.04 10.83 15.29
C ARG A 58 6.91 10.74 14.04
N GLN A 59 8.06 10.06 14.11
CA GLN A 59 8.92 9.85 12.95
C GLN A 59 8.24 9.00 11.89
N LEU A 60 7.51 7.95 12.29
CA LEU A 60 6.78 7.06 11.38
C LEU A 60 5.58 7.75 10.71
N GLN A 61 5.17 8.94 11.16
CA GLN A 61 4.18 9.78 10.49
C GLN A 61 4.78 10.68 9.40
N GLN A 62 6.12 10.81 9.34
CA GLN A 62 6.79 11.55 8.29
C GLN A 62 6.78 10.74 7.00
N THR A 63 6.28 11.32 5.91
CA THR A 63 6.06 10.65 4.62
C THR A 63 7.30 9.91 4.11
N ALA A 64 8.50 10.49 4.25
CA ALA A 64 9.76 9.85 3.86
C ALA A 64 10.03 8.53 4.59
N ILE A 65 9.67 8.46 5.88
CA ILE A 65 9.83 7.28 6.71
C ILE A 65 8.68 6.31 6.50
N THR A 66 7.43 6.81 6.48
CA THR A 66 6.23 5.97 6.37
C THR A 66 6.26 5.09 5.13
N GLN A 67 6.55 5.67 3.97
CA GLN A 67 6.50 4.94 2.70
C GLN A 67 7.58 3.86 2.64
N SER A 68 8.80 4.20 3.07
CA SER A 68 9.90 3.25 3.17
C SER A 68 9.58 2.13 4.16
N ALA A 69 9.01 2.45 5.33
CA ALA A 69 8.67 1.45 6.34
C ALA A 69 7.59 0.48 5.87
N LEU A 70 6.55 0.98 5.19
CA LEU A 70 5.51 0.15 4.58
C LEU A 70 6.12 -0.78 3.53
N PHE A 71 6.96 -0.25 2.64
CA PHE A 71 7.63 -1.06 1.63
C PHE A 71 8.40 -2.22 2.27
N VAL A 72 9.23 -1.94 3.29
CA VAL A 72 10.03 -2.98 3.95
C VAL A 72 9.16 -4.10 4.52
N ILE A 73 8.10 -3.75 5.26
CA ILE A 73 7.23 -4.73 5.91
C ILE A 73 6.43 -5.52 4.88
N GLU A 74 5.87 -4.86 3.89
CA GLU A 74 5.08 -5.49 2.85
C GLU A 74 5.93 -6.42 1.96
N TYR A 75 7.12 -5.98 1.58
CA TYR A 75 8.07 -6.78 0.82
C TYR A 75 8.51 -8.01 1.61
N ALA A 76 8.92 -7.85 2.88
CA ALA A 76 9.34 -8.97 3.71
C ALA A 76 8.20 -9.98 3.97
N LEU A 77 6.96 -9.51 4.14
CA LEU A 77 5.79 -10.41 4.23
C LEU A 77 5.56 -11.17 2.93
N ALA A 78 5.64 -10.51 1.77
CA ALA A 78 5.48 -11.18 0.47
C ALA A 78 6.53 -12.27 0.28
N GLN A 79 7.78 -11.97 0.60
CA GLN A 79 8.88 -12.94 0.50
C GLN A 79 8.67 -14.14 1.43
N LEU A 80 8.20 -13.92 2.67
CA LEU A 80 7.87 -15.00 3.59
C LEU A 80 6.73 -15.90 3.06
N TRP A 81 5.66 -15.30 2.52
CA TRP A 81 4.58 -16.07 1.91
C TRP A 81 5.07 -16.90 0.72
N MET A 82 5.88 -16.28 -0.15
CA MET A 82 6.43 -16.94 -1.33
C MET A 82 7.42 -18.05 -0.98
N SER A 83 8.17 -17.93 0.13
CA SER A 83 9.03 -19.01 0.62
C SER A 83 8.24 -20.21 1.11
N TRP A 84 7.01 -20.01 1.61
CA TRP A 84 6.09 -21.11 1.97
C TRP A 84 5.26 -21.63 0.79
N GLY A 85 5.62 -21.29 -0.45
CA GLY A 85 4.91 -21.75 -1.65
C GLY A 85 3.68 -20.93 -2.03
N VAL A 86 3.28 -19.92 -1.24
CA VAL A 86 2.13 -19.05 -1.56
C VAL A 86 2.53 -18.04 -2.63
N ARG A 87 2.32 -18.41 -3.89
CA ARG A 87 2.69 -17.61 -5.07
C ARG A 87 1.49 -16.82 -5.62
N PRO A 88 1.60 -15.50 -5.83
CA PRO A 88 0.51 -14.72 -6.40
C PRO A 88 0.36 -14.98 -7.90
N VAL A 89 -0.87 -15.16 -8.35
CA VAL A 89 -1.23 -15.22 -9.79
C VAL A 89 -1.57 -13.85 -10.36
N ALA A 90 -1.86 -12.89 -9.48
CA ALA A 90 -2.12 -11.50 -9.79
C ALA A 90 -1.82 -10.64 -8.55
N ILE A 91 -1.38 -9.41 -8.78
CA ILE A 91 -1.05 -8.46 -7.71
C ILE A 91 -1.64 -7.09 -8.00
N ILE A 92 -1.96 -6.38 -6.92
CA ILE A 92 -2.43 -5.00 -6.94
C ILE A 92 -1.89 -4.32 -5.69
N GLY A 93 -1.42 -3.09 -5.84
CA GLY A 93 -1.09 -2.22 -4.73
C GLY A 93 -2.02 -1.02 -4.66
N HIS A 94 -2.00 -0.30 -3.55
CA HIS A 94 -2.68 0.99 -3.41
C HIS A 94 -1.65 2.09 -3.19
N SER A 95 -1.55 3.03 -4.15
CA SER A 95 -0.57 4.12 -4.08
C SER A 95 0.85 3.54 -3.90
N ILE A 96 1.51 3.83 -2.77
CA ILE A 96 2.84 3.31 -2.46
C ILE A 96 2.93 1.77 -2.54
N GLY A 97 1.85 1.05 -2.21
CA GLY A 97 1.81 -0.40 -2.33
C GLY A 97 2.00 -0.91 -3.76
N GLU A 98 1.75 -0.09 -4.79
CA GLU A 98 2.01 -0.49 -6.18
C GLU A 98 3.51 -0.58 -6.47
N TYR A 99 4.36 0.18 -5.78
CA TYR A 99 5.82 0.03 -5.90
C TYR A 99 6.29 -1.30 -5.31
N VAL A 100 5.68 -1.74 -4.19
CA VAL A 100 5.94 -3.08 -3.64
C VAL A 100 5.48 -4.15 -4.62
N ALA A 101 4.24 -4.02 -5.13
CA ALA A 101 3.69 -4.94 -6.11
C ALA A 101 4.59 -5.04 -7.36
N ALA A 102 4.98 -3.91 -7.93
CA ALA A 102 5.85 -3.85 -9.09
C ALA A 102 7.24 -4.45 -8.84
N THR A 103 7.79 -4.28 -7.64
CA THR A 103 9.05 -4.94 -7.24
C THR A 103 8.87 -6.46 -7.20
N ILE A 104 7.79 -6.96 -6.60
CA ILE A 104 7.48 -8.40 -6.56
C ILE A 104 7.20 -8.98 -7.97
N ALA A 105 6.62 -8.18 -8.88
CA ALA A 105 6.48 -8.54 -10.28
C ALA A 105 7.78 -8.39 -11.09
N GLY A 106 8.88 -7.94 -10.50
CA GLY A 106 10.18 -7.81 -11.17
C GLY A 106 10.34 -6.56 -12.04
N VAL A 107 9.43 -5.58 -11.95
CA VAL A 107 9.56 -4.30 -12.67
C VAL A 107 10.77 -3.52 -12.17
N PHE A 108 10.98 -3.51 -10.86
CA PHE A 108 12.13 -2.91 -10.20
C PHE A 108 13.01 -3.98 -9.57
N SER A 109 14.33 -3.74 -9.51
CA SER A 109 15.17 -4.41 -8.53
C SER A 109 14.77 -3.95 -7.12
N THR A 110 15.11 -4.74 -6.08
CA THR A 110 14.82 -4.34 -4.70
C THR A 110 15.56 -3.06 -4.32
N GLU A 111 16.81 -2.94 -4.76
CA GLU A 111 17.68 -1.79 -4.53
C GLU A 111 17.10 -0.52 -5.15
N ASP A 112 16.72 -0.58 -6.43
CA ASP A 112 16.16 0.57 -7.14
C ASP A 112 14.80 0.96 -6.56
N ALA A 113 13.94 -0.02 -6.25
CA ALA A 113 12.64 0.24 -5.65
C ALA A 113 12.76 1.00 -4.32
N LEU A 114 13.68 0.58 -3.45
CA LEU A 114 13.93 1.24 -2.17
C LEU A 114 14.48 2.65 -2.35
N ALA A 115 15.40 2.86 -3.30
CA ALA A 115 15.92 4.18 -3.63
C ALA A 115 14.80 5.11 -4.16
N ILE A 116 13.96 4.61 -5.09
CA ILE A 116 12.80 5.32 -5.64
C ILE A 116 11.82 5.67 -4.53
N VAL A 117 11.45 4.73 -3.66
CA VAL A 117 10.49 4.94 -2.58
C VAL A 117 11.01 5.94 -1.54
N ALA A 118 12.30 5.87 -1.18
CA ALA A 118 12.91 6.84 -0.30
C ALA A 118 12.90 8.25 -0.91
N ALA A 119 13.24 8.38 -2.20
CA ALA A 119 13.20 9.65 -2.91
C ALA A 119 11.76 10.18 -3.04
N ARG A 120 10.80 9.31 -3.40
CA ARG A 120 9.37 9.62 -3.46
C ARG A 120 8.89 10.23 -2.15
N GLY A 121 9.12 9.54 -1.04
CA GLY A 121 8.69 10.00 0.27
C GLY A 121 9.35 11.32 0.69
N LYS A 122 10.65 11.51 0.38
CA LYS A 122 11.39 12.74 0.65
C LYS A 122 10.85 13.93 -0.15
N LEU A 123 10.68 13.77 -1.46
CA LEU A 123 10.18 14.82 -2.33
C LEU A 123 8.74 15.21 -1.97
N MET A 124 7.89 14.22 -1.71
CA MET A 124 6.51 14.47 -1.26
C MET A 124 6.46 15.24 0.06
N GLN A 125 7.41 15.00 0.97
CA GLN A 125 7.49 15.68 2.27
C GLN A 125 7.97 17.13 2.19
N GLN A 126 8.65 17.52 1.11
CA GLN A 126 9.14 18.88 0.89
C GLN A 126 8.10 19.81 0.27
N LEU A 127 6.97 19.26 -0.18
CA LEU A 127 5.89 20.03 -0.79
C LEU A 127 5.07 20.79 0.27
N PRO A 128 4.26 21.78 -0.16
CA PRO A 128 3.30 22.40 0.73
C PRO A 128 2.34 21.37 1.34
N THR A 129 1.99 21.59 2.61
CA THR A 129 1.01 20.74 3.30
C THR A 129 -0.37 20.85 2.65
N GLY A 130 -1.18 19.83 2.88
CA GLY A 130 -2.54 19.73 2.36
C GLY A 130 -3.31 18.67 3.11
N SER A 131 -4.57 18.47 2.71
CA SER A 131 -5.46 17.55 3.40
C SER A 131 -6.09 16.54 2.43
N MET A 132 -6.54 15.43 2.99
CA MET A 132 -7.29 14.41 2.27
C MET A 132 -8.57 14.07 3.05
N LEU A 133 -9.68 13.87 2.33
CA LEU A 133 -11.00 13.60 2.87
C LEU A 133 -11.54 12.32 2.26
N ALA A 134 -11.75 11.28 3.07
CA ALA A 134 -12.54 10.14 2.67
C ALA A 134 -14.02 10.52 2.66
N ILE A 135 -14.74 10.14 1.62
CA ILE A 135 -16.14 10.48 1.38
C ILE A 135 -16.91 9.20 1.06
N GLY A 136 -18.08 9.02 1.69
CA GLY A 136 -19.01 7.92 1.42
C GLY A 136 -19.82 8.12 0.12
N LEU A 137 -19.15 8.45 -0.98
CA LEU A 137 -19.75 8.66 -2.31
C LEU A 137 -18.91 7.99 -3.40
N GLY A 138 -19.57 7.63 -4.51
CA GLY A 138 -18.91 7.14 -5.72
C GLY A 138 -18.35 8.25 -6.61
N GLU A 139 -17.49 7.90 -7.58
CA GLU A 139 -16.79 8.84 -8.49
C GLU A 139 -17.76 9.83 -9.16
N GLN A 140 -18.88 9.34 -9.73
CA GLN A 140 -19.87 10.18 -10.42
C GLN A 140 -20.52 11.22 -9.51
N GLN A 141 -20.68 10.92 -8.22
CA GLN A 141 -21.27 11.83 -7.24
C GLN A 141 -20.23 12.82 -6.69
N VAL A 142 -18.96 12.43 -6.65
CA VAL A 142 -17.85 13.30 -6.21
C VAL A 142 -17.44 14.28 -7.30
N GLN A 143 -17.48 13.88 -8.57
CA GLN A 143 -17.01 14.70 -9.69
C GLN A 143 -17.59 16.14 -9.70
N PRO A 144 -18.90 16.37 -9.47
CA PRO A 144 -19.49 17.72 -9.43
C PRO A 144 -19.10 18.54 -8.20
N LEU A 145 -18.44 17.92 -7.20
CA LEU A 145 -17.97 18.58 -5.98
C LEU A 145 -16.53 19.09 -6.10
N LEU A 146 -15.82 18.72 -7.17
CA LEU A 146 -14.43 19.10 -7.38
C LEU A 146 -14.32 20.48 -8.02
N ASP A 147 -13.33 21.25 -7.55
CA ASP A 147 -12.89 22.51 -8.15
C ASP A 147 -11.39 22.45 -8.46
N ASN A 148 -10.78 23.57 -8.86
CA ASN A 148 -9.35 23.64 -9.18
C ASN A 148 -8.43 23.38 -7.99
N ASN A 149 -8.94 23.50 -6.75
CA ASN A 149 -8.17 23.29 -5.51
C ASN A 149 -8.34 21.87 -4.96
N LEU A 150 -9.18 21.05 -5.59
CA LEU A 150 -9.45 19.68 -5.21
C LEU A 150 -9.05 18.71 -6.32
N SER A 151 -8.76 17.49 -5.96
CA SER A 151 -8.47 16.39 -6.89
C SER A 151 -9.08 15.12 -6.34
N LEU A 152 -9.62 14.29 -7.23
CA LEU A 152 -9.99 12.94 -6.87
C LEU A 152 -8.72 12.12 -6.66
N ALA A 153 -8.41 11.81 -5.41
CA ALA A 153 -7.17 11.15 -5.03
C ALA A 153 -7.26 9.63 -5.22
N ALA A 154 -8.39 9.04 -4.84
CA ALA A 154 -8.60 7.60 -4.95
C ALA A 154 -10.08 7.25 -5.10
N ILE A 155 -10.33 6.18 -5.83
CA ILE A 155 -11.63 5.52 -5.93
C ILE A 155 -11.43 4.14 -5.30
N ASN A 156 -11.86 4.00 -4.04
CA ASN A 156 -11.55 2.84 -3.21
C ASN A 156 -12.63 1.76 -3.30
N SER A 157 -13.89 2.15 -3.49
CA SER A 157 -15.01 1.26 -3.75
C SER A 157 -16.10 2.00 -4.55
N PRO A 158 -17.18 1.33 -5.02
CA PRO A 158 -18.24 1.99 -5.79
C PRO A 158 -18.92 3.14 -5.04
N SER A 159 -18.84 3.15 -3.71
CA SER A 159 -19.42 4.17 -2.83
C SER A 159 -18.40 4.80 -1.88
N SER A 160 -17.09 4.71 -2.17
CA SER A 160 -16.06 5.30 -1.34
C SER A 160 -14.93 5.89 -2.18
N CYS A 161 -14.78 7.20 -2.08
CA CYS A 161 -13.73 7.97 -2.72
C CYS A 161 -12.91 8.75 -1.70
N VAL A 162 -11.73 9.20 -2.12
CA VAL A 162 -10.91 10.14 -1.38
C VAL A 162 -10.64 11.36 -2.25
N VAL A 163 -10.86 12.54 -1.70
CA VAL A 163 -10.53 13.82 -2.32
C VAL A 163 -9.32 14.42 -1.60
N SER A 164 -8.41 15.04 -2.33
CA SER A 164 -7.25 15.72 -1.77
C SER A 164 -7.10 17.12 -2.35
N GLY A 165 -6.56 18.04 -1.54
CA GLY A 165 -6.39 19.43 -1.95
C GLY A 165 -5.85 20.31 -0.83
N THR A 166 -5.98 21.62 -0.98
CA THR A 166 -5.63 22.55 0.10
C THR A 166 -6.49 22.28 1.33
N THR A 167 -5.94 22.51 2.51
CA THR A 167 -6.66 22.29 3.79
C THR A 167 -7.96 23.09 3.86
N ASP A 168 -7.96 24.32 3.34
CA ASP A 168 -9.16 25.16 3.30
C ASP A 168 -10.24 24.62 2.37
N ALA A 169 -9.87 24.17 1.15
CA ALA A 169 -10.82 23.58 0.22
C ALA A 169 -11.43 22.29 0.78
N ILE A 170 -10.62 21.45 1.43
CA ILE A 170 -11.09 20.24 2.11
C ILE A 170 -12.04 20.58 3.27
N SER A 171 -11.73 21.60 4.08
CA SER A 171 -12.62 22.04 5.16
C SER A 171 -13.97 22.54 4.63
N GLN A 172 -13.97 23.31 3.53
CA GLN A 172 -15.19 23.78 2.88
C GLN A 172 -16.02 22.62 2.32
N LEU A 173 -15.37 21.67 1.64
CA LEU A 173 -16.03 20.46 1.15
C LEU A 173 -16.64 19.65 2.29
N GLN A 174 -15.92 19.45 3.39
CA GLN A 174 -16.42 18.72 4.56
C GLN A 174 -17.66 19.38 5.15
N LYS A 175 -17.68 20.71 5.28
CA LYS A 175 -18.86 21.46 5.75
C LYS A 175 -20.05 21.29 4.80
N LYS A 176 -19.82 21.35 3.48
CA LYS A 176 -20.84 21.13 2.46
C LYS A 176 -21.44 19.73 2.56
N LEU A 177 -20.60 18.70 2.69
CA LEU A 177 -21.05 17.31 2.85
C LEU A 177 -21.84 17.11 4.15
N ALA A 178 -21.37 17.69 5.25
CA ALA A 178 -22.08 17.65 6.53
C ALA A 178 -23.49 18.28 6.44
N SER A 179 -23.63 19.40 5.72
CA SER A 179 -24.94 20.04 5.49
C SER A 179 -25.92 19.17 4.68
N GLN A 180 -25.39 18.16 3.99
CA GLN A 180 -26.15 17.19 3.19
C GLN A 180 -26.27 15.82 3.88
N ASN A 181 -25.82 15.69 5.13
CA ASN A 181 -25.75 14.43 5.87
C ASN A 181 -24.93 13.33 5.18
N ILE A 182 -23.91 13.72 4.41
CA ILE A 182 -23.02 12.77 3.74
C ILE A 182 -21.82 12.49 4.63
N GLU A 183 -21.56 11.21 4.90
CA GLU A 183 -20.43 10.77 5.71
C GLU A 183 -19.10 11.17 5.05
N SER A 184 -18.24 11.82 5.84
CA SER A 184 -16.89 12.15 5.42
C SER A 184 -15.94 12.20 6.62
N ARG A 185 -14.68 11.85 6.39
CA ARG A 185 -13.64 11.78 7.43
C ARG A 185 -12.31 12.29 6.90
N VAL A 186 -11.74 13.28 7.59
CA VAL A 186 -10.38 13.76 7.29
C VAL A 186 -9.39 12.64 7.60
N LEU A 187 -8.49 12.37 6.65
CA LEU A 187 -7.46 11.36 6.81
C LEU A 187 -6.26 11.94 7.56
N HIS A 188 -5.61 11.11 8.37
CA HIS A 188 -4.40 11.48 9.10
C HIS A 188 -3.20 11.43 8.16
N THR A 189 -3.10 12.43 7.28
CA THR A 189 -2.05 12.60 6.27
C THR A 189 -1.52 14.02 6.33
N SER A 190 -0.23 14.21 6.01
CA SER A 190 0.44 15.52 6.07
C SER A 190 0.27 16.37 4.80
N HIS A 191 -0.02 15.72 3.67
CA HIS A 191 -0.08 16.37 2.35
C HIS A 191 -1.29 15.87 1.57
N ALA A 192 -1.63 16.61 0.53
CA ALA A 192 -2.67 16.25 -0.43
C ALA A 192 -2.12 15.31 -1.52
N PHE A 193 -1.89 14.05 -1.17
CA PHE A 193 -1.41 13.05 -2.14
C PHE A 193 -2.39 12.89 -3.31
N HIS A 194 -1.87 12.54 -4.49
CA HIS A 194 -2.68 12.37 -5.70
C HIS A 194 -3.47 13.64 -6.09
N SER A 195 -2.89 14.82 -5.83
CA SER A 195 -3.46 16.15 -6.15
C SER A 195 -2.51 17.02 -6.96
N HIS A 196 -3.02 18.15 -7.48
CA HIS A 196 -2.21 19.12 -8.24
C HIS A 196 -1.05 19.66 -7.43
N LEU A 197 -1.11 19.60 -6.10
CA LEU A 197 -0.01 19.96 -5.21
C LEU A 197 1.21 19.05 -5.34
N MET A 198 1.06 17.87 -5.96
CA MET A 198 2.19 16.98 -6.29
C MET A 198 2.93 17.38 -7.58
N GLN A 199 2.38 18.28 -8.39
CA GLN A 199 2.97 18.68 -9.67
C GLN A 199 4.44 19.15 -9.57
N PRO A 200 4.84 19.94 -8.55
CA PRO A 200 6.20 20.49 -8.50
C PRO A 200 7.31 19.44 -8.41
N MET A 201 7.03 18.27 -7.82
CA MET A 201 8.05 17.22 -7.67
C MET A 201 8.17 16.27 -8.87
N LEU A 202 7.24 16.32 -9.83
CA LEU A 202 7.16 15.31 -10.89
C LEU A 202 8.41 15.28 -11.78
N GLY A 203 8.96 16.45 -12.13
CA GLY A 203 10.13 16.54 -13.00
C GLY A 203 11.36 15.86 -12.38
N GLU A 204 11.64 16.15 -11.11
CA GLU A 204 12.75 15.54 -10.38
C GLU A 204 12.54 14.02 -10.19
N PHE A 205 11.31 13.62 -9.84
CA PHE A 205 10.99 12.21 -9.62
C PHE A 205 11.11 11.37 -10.90
N VAL A 206 10.59 11.86 -12.03
CA VAL A 206 10.71 11.17 -13.33
C VAL A 206 12.18 11.08 -13.77
N GLN A 207 12.98 12.11 -13.51
CA GLN A 207 14.40 12.08 -13.86
C GLN A 207 15.15 11.00 -13.07
N LEU A 208 14.78 10.74 -11.82
CA LEU A 208 15.34 9.62 -11.05
C LEU A 208 14.97 8.28 -11.67
N LEU A 209 13.70 8.10 -12.05
CA LEU A 209 13.21 6.86 -12.67
C LEU A 209 13.88 6.55 -14.02
N ARG A 210 14.25 7.58 -14.80
CA ARG A 210 15.00 7.39 -16.06
C ARG A 210 16.39 6.78 -15.88
N ASN A 211 16.95 6.84 -14.68
CA ASN A 211 18.26 6.26 -14.36
C ASN A 211 18.14 4.83 -13.80
N VAL A 212 16.92 4.30 -13.68
CA VAL A 212 16.62 2.97 -13.19
C VAL A 212 16.29 2.05 -14.34
N GLN A 213 16.76 0.81 -14.30
CA GLN A 213 16.34 -0.20 -15.25
C GLN A 213 14.96 -0.74 -14.86
N LEU A 214 13.94 -0.33 -15.63
CA LEU A 214 12.59 -0.85 -15.50
C LEU A 214 12.41 -2.06 -16.41
N ASN A 215 11.80 -3.13 -15.90
CA ASN A 215 11.55 -4.35 -16.66
C ASN A 215 10.04 -4.62 -16.82
N PRO A 216 9.63 -5.36 -17.86
CA PRO A 216 8.26 -5.85 -17.96
C PRO A 216 7.88 -6.71 -16.74
N PRO A 217 6.64 -6.63 -16.24
CA PRO A 217 6.20 -7.44 -15.11
C PRO A 217 6.13 -8.93 -15.48
N GLN A 218 6.69 -9.77 -14.60
CA GLN A 218 6.65 -11.24 -14.70
C GLN A 218 5.42 -11.84 -14.04
N ILE A 219 4.76 -11.09 -13.16
CA ILE A 219 3.51 -11.43 -12.49
C ILE A 219 2.45 -10.41 -12.91
N PRO A 220 1.23 -10.82 -13.31
CA PRO A 220 0.16 -9.90 -13.68
C PRO A 220 -0.09 -8.83 -12.60
N LEU A 221 0.07 -7.57 -12.96
CA LEU A 221 -0.04 -6.41 -12.06
C LEU A 221 -1.18 -5.50 -12.52
N ILE A 222 -2.04 -5.08 -11.60
CA ILE A 222 -3.07 -4.07 -11.87
C ILE A 222 -2.50 -2.67 -11.65
N SER A 223 -2.63 -1.83 -12.68
CA SER A 223 -2.27 -0.41 -12.65
C SER A 223 -3.24 0.40 -11.80
N ASN A 224 -2.73 1.29 -10.93
CA ASN A 224 -3.58 2.26 -10.24
C ASN A 224 -4.08 3.38 -11.17
N LEU A 225 -3.41 3.66 -12.29
CA LEU A 225 -3.84 4.71 -13.23
C LEU A 225 -5.00 4.27 -14.10
N THR A 226 -4.93 3.05 -14.64
CA THR A 226 -5.93 2.53 -15.59
C THR A 226 -7.00 1.71 -14.89
N GLY A 227 -6.70 1.12 -13.73
CA GLY A 227 -7.61 0.21 -13.03
C GLY A 227 -7.76 -1.15 -13.71
N THR A 228 -6.86 -1.50 -14.62
CA THR A 228 -6.77 -2.81 -15.29
C THR A 228 -5.31 -3.28 -15.33
N TRP A 229 -5.02 -4.36 -16.06
CA TRP A 229 -3.65 -4.86 -16.21
C TRP A 229 -2.71 -3.77 -16.74
N ILE A 230 -1.59 -3.56 -16.05
CA ILE A 230 -0.50 -2.73 -16.57
C ILE A 230 0.13 -3.46 -17.77
N ASN A 231 0.35 -2.75 -18.87
CA ASN A 231 1.10 -3.31 -19.99
C ASN A 231 2.62 -3.11 -19.82
N PRO A 232 3.48 -3.89 -20.51
CA PRO A 232 4.92 -3.75 -20.43
C PRO A 232 5.44 -2.33 -20.73
N GLU A 233 4.82 -1.65 -21.69
CA GLU A 233 5.19 -0.29 -22.08
C GLU A 233 4.90 0.71 -20.97
N GLU A 234 3.77 0.59 -20.27
CA GLU A 234 3.43 1.38 -19.08
C GLU A 234 4.38 1.08 -17.93
N ALA A 235 4.62 -0.19 -17.62
CA ALA A 235 5.49 -0.59 -16.51
C ALA A 235 6.93 -0.11 -16.68
N THR A 236 7.43 -0.09 -17.91
CA THR A 236 8.79 0.33 -18.27
C THR A 236 8.92 1.82 -18.61
N ASN A 237 7.86 2.60 -18.40
CA ASN A 237 7.82 4.02 -18.71
C ASN A 237 7.98 4.86 -17.42
N PRO A 238 9.08 5.62 -17.26
CA PRO A 238 9.29 6.54 -16.14
C PRO A 238 8.15 7.55 -15.94
N GLU A 239 7.54 8.03 -17.03
CA GLU A 239 6.43 8.98 -16.98
C GLU A 239 5.16 8.35 -16.39
N TYR A 240 4.93 7.04 -16.54
CA TYR A 240 3.83 6.34 -15.87
C TYR A 240 3.95 6.48 -14.35
N TRP A 241 5.13 6.23 -13.80
CA TRP A 241 5.40 6.30 -12.36
C TRP A 241 5.34 7.74 -11.82
N GLY A 242 5.69 8.73 -12.65
CA GLY A 242 5.43 10.15 -12.35
C GLY A 242 3.93 10.47 -12.29
N GLN A 243 3.16 10.03 -13.28
CA GLN A 243 1.71 10.22 -13.32
C GLN A 243 1.02 9.49 -12.17
N HIS A 244 1.45 8.27 -11.83
CA HIS A 244 0.97 7.45 -10.72
C HIS A 244 0.93 8.20 -9.39
N LEU A 245 1.94 9.03 -9.12
CA LEU A 245 2.03 9.82 -7.89
C LEU A 245 1.00 10.95 -7.83
N ARG A 246 0.63 11.48 -8.99
CA ARG A 246 -0.22 12.66 -9.14
C ARG A 246 -1.68 12.29 -9.37
N GLN A 247 -1.96 11.28 -10.17
CA GLN A 247 -3.31 10.99 -10.66
C GLN A 247 -4.09 10.09 -9.70
N THR A 248 -5.39 9.94 -9.96
CA THR A 248 -6.31 9.16 -9.14
C THR A 248 -5.91 7.69 -9.06
N VAL A 249 -5.87 7.15 -7.84
CA VAL A 249 -5.75 5.69 -7.60
C VAL A 249 -7.08 4.99 -7.90
N ARG A 250 -7.16 4.25 -9.00
CA ARG A 250 -8.34 3.49 -9.45
C ARG A 250 -8.43 2.09 -8.84
N PHE A 251 -8.28 1.99 -7.52
CA PHE A 251 -8.28 0.69 -6.80
C PHE A 251 -9.58 -0.10 -6.99
N SER A 252 -10.74 0.58 -6.94
CA SER A 252 -12.05 -0.04 -7.10
C SER A 252 -12.25 -0.71 -8.48
N ALA A 253 -11.78 -0.05 -9.54
CA ALA A 253 -11.79 -0.62 -10.88
C ALA A 253 -10.89 -1.86 -10.95
N GLY A 254 -9.70 -1.78 -10.35
CA GLY A 254 -8.75 -2.88 -10.27
C GLY A 254 -9.30 -4.12 -9.57
N ILE A 255 -9.94 -3.94 -8.41
CA ILE A 255 -10.64 -5.03 -7.71
C ILE A 255 -11.78 -5.58 -8.58
N SER A 256 -12.61 -4.73 -9.18
CA SER A 256 -13.70 -5.19 -10.04
C SER A 256 -13.20 -6.03 -11.22
N HIS A 257 -12.08 -5.64 -11.82
CA HIS A 257 -11.42 -6.38 -12.90
C HIS A 257 -10.95 -7.76 -12.42
N LEU A 258 -10.28 -7.83 -11.27
CA LEU A 258 -9.83 -9.09 -10.69
C LEU A 258 -10.99 -10.03 -10.34
N LEU A 259 -12.09 -9.50 -9.81
CA LEU A 259 -13.30 -10.27 -9.47
C LEU A 259 -13.99 -10.91 -10.68
N GLN A 260 -13.82 -10.32 -11.87
CA GLN A 260 -14.37 -10.87 -13.12
C GLN A 260 -13.54 -12.03 -13.65
N GLN A 261 -12.21 -11.98 -13.47
CA GLN A 261 -11.28 -12.93 -14.08
C GLN A 261 -10.81 -14.04 -13.13
N HIS A 262 -10.91 -13.82 -11.82
CA HIS A 262 -10.38 -14.74 -10.82
C HIS A 262 -11.43 -15.11 -9.77
N GLN A 263 -11.71 -16.41 -9.66
CA GLN A 263 -12.30 -17.01 -8.47
C GLN A 263 -11.15 -17.44 -7.55
N GLY A 264 -10.66 -16.50 -6.75
CA GLY A 264 -9.43 -16.71 -5.96
C GLY A 264 -9.42 -15.97 -4.63
N ILE A 265 -8.39 -16.23 -3.85
CA ILE A 265 -8.21 -15.64 -2.52
C ILE A 265 -7.52 -14.28 -2.66
N PHE A 266 -8.09 -13.24 -2.06
CA PHE A 266 -7.40 -11.96 -1.91
C PHE A 266 -6.65 -11.94 -0.59
N LEU A 267 -5.32 -11.92 -0.65
CA LEU A 267 -4.47 -11.78 0.52
C LEU A 267 -3.92 -10.34 0.59
N GLU A 268 -4.22 -9.63 1.67
CA GLU A 268 -3.60 -8.35 2.01
C GLU A 268 -2.24 -8.60 2.67
N ILE A 269 -1.20 -8.07 2.02
CA ILE A 269 0.20 -8.12 2.43
C ILE A 269 0.55 -6.74 2.97
N GLY A 270 0.67 -6.64 4.28
CA GLY A 270 0.98 -5.39 4.97
C GLY A 270 0.32 -5.27 6.33
N PRO A 271 0.61 -4.17 7.05
CA PRO A 271 -0.08 -3.87 8.29
C PRO A 271 -1.55 -3.53 8.03
N GLY A 272 -2.44 -3.91 8.95
CA GLY A 272 -3.85 -3.51 8.90
C GLY A 272 -4.77 -4.41 8.05
N ARG A 273 -5.92 -3.84 7.65
CA ARG A 273 -7.03 -4.56 6.97
C ARG A 273 -7.82 -3.68 6.00
N THR A 274 -7.22 -2.57 5.57
CA THR A 274 -7.92 -1.53 4.81
C THR A 274 -8.33 -2.07 3.45
N LEU A 275 -7.39 -2.70 2.73
CA LEU A 275 -7.69 -3.23 1.39
C LEU A 275 -8.66 -4.40 1.46
N SER A 276 -8.59 -5.22 2.52
CA SER A 276 -9.52 -6.31 2.76
C SER A 276 -10.94 -5.81 2.97
N THR A 277 -11.10 -4.73 3.74
CA THR A 277 -12.40 -4.08 3.98
C THR A 277 -12.96 -3.50 2.67
N LEU A 278 -12.13 -2.78 1.90
CA LEU A 278 -12.53 -2.21 0.61
C LEU A 278 -12.91 -3.30 -0.40
N THR A 279 -12.12 -4.37 -0.49
CA THR A 279 -12.40 -5.52 -1.38
C THR A 279 -13.70 -6.22 -1.00
N THR A 280 -13.97 -6.38 0.30
CA THR A 280 -15.22 -7.00 0.78
C THR A 280 -16.46 -6.19 0.37
N GLN A 281 -16.35 -4.86 0.28
CA GLN A 281 -17.48 -4.02 -0.19
C GLN A 281 -17.91 -4.34 -1.62
N HIS A 282 -16.99 -4.83 -2.48
CA HIS A 282 -17.34 -5.29 -3.82
C HIS A 282 -18.09 -6.63 -3.83
N LEU A 283 -17.94 -7.45 -2.78
CA LEU A 283 -18.57 -8.78 -2.68
C LEU A 283 -20.00 -8.72 -2.13
N ASN A 284 -20.31 -7.69 -1.34
CA ASN A 284 -21.58 -7.54 -0.61
C ASN A 284 -22.85 -7.46 -1.51
N GLY A 285 -22.70 -7.42 -2.84
CA GLY A 285 -23.81 -7.45 -3.80
C GLY A 285 -24.10 -8.81 -4.45
N ASN A 286 -23.27 -9.83 -4.24
CA ASN A 286 -23.44 -11.13 -4.91
C ASN A 286 -23.22 -12.32 -3.95
N PRO A 287 -24.28 -12.84 -3.29
CA PRO A 287 -24.16 -13.95 -2.34
C PRO A 287 -23.68 -15.27 -2.96
N LYS A 288 -23.55 -15.36 -4.28
CA LYS A 288 -22.95 -16.51 -4.98
C LYS A 288 -21.43 -16.41 -5.14
N GLN A 289 -20.82 -15.23 -4.96
CA GLN A 289 -19.37 -15.05 -4.99
C GLN A 289 -18.78 -15.41 -3.61
N LYS A 290 -18.38 -16.67 -3.46
CA LYS A 290 -17.62 -17.15 -2.30
C LYS A 290 -16.14 -16.76 -2.45
N GLN A 291 -15.83 -15.50 -2.25
CA GLN A 291 -14.46 -15.01 -2.33
C GLN A 291 -13.87 -14.80 -0.94
N LEU A 292 -12.70 -15.39 -0.72
CA LEU A 292 -12.01 -15.29 0.56
C LEU A 292 -11.08 -14.09 0.55
N VAL A 293 -11.20 -13.24 1.57
CA VAL A 293 -10.34 -12.08 1.78
C VAL A 293 -9.62 -12.26 3.12
N LEU A 294 -8.30 -12.29 3.09
CA LEU A 294 -7.42 -12.57 4.23
C LEU A 294 -6.40 -11.46 4.43
N THR A 295 -5.85 -11.34 5.63
CA THR A 295 -4.76 -10.41 5.95
C THR A 295 -3.56 -11.16 6.51
N SER A 296 -2.36 -10.73 6.15
CA SER A 296 -1.11 -11.32 6.65
C SER A 296 -0.88 -11.02 8.13
N LEU A 297 -1.20 -9.79 8.54
CA LEU A 297 -1.08 -9.33 9.92
C LEU A 297 -2.46 -9.08 10.51
N ARG A 298 -2.53 -9.16 11.84
CA ARG A 298 -3.69 -8.75 12.62
C ARG A 298 -3.85 -7.23 12.62
N HIS A 299 -5.05 -6.78 12.97
CA HIS A 299 -5.27 -5.36 13.23
C HIS A 299 -4.61 -4.93 14.56
N PRO A 300 -4.01 -3.74 14.69
CA PRO A 300 -3.29 -3.31 15.91
C PRO A 300 -4.10 -3.39 17.21
N GLN A 301 -5.42 -3.27 17.12
CA GLN A 301 -6.34 -3.35 18.26
C GLN A 301 -6.72 -4.79 18.67
N GLN A 302 -6.31 -5.80 17.90
CA GLN A 302 -6.52 -7.21 18.26
C GLN A 302 -5.41 -7.69 19.19
N GLN A 303 -5.80 -8.51 20.17
CA GLN A 303 -4.90 -9.05 21.20
C GLN A 303 -4.06 -10.25 20.73
N GLN A 304 -4.47 -10.90 19.64
CA GLN A 304 -3.76 -12.05 19.08
C GLN A 304 -2.35 -11.65 18.60
N SER A 305 -1.38 -12.56 18.68
CA SER A 305 -0.03 -12.33 18.13
C SER A 305 -0.06 -12.28 16.60
N ASP A 306 0.87 -11.52 16.02
CA ASP A 306 1.07 -11.47 14.56
C ASP A 306 1.40 -12.87 14.03
N VAL A 307 2.19 -13.66 14.78
CA VAL A 307 2.54 -15.05 14.47
C VAL A 307 1.31 -15.94 14.38
N ALA A 308 0.47 -15.96 15.43
CA ALA A 308 -0.71 -16.81 15.44
C ALA A 308 -1.69 -16.40 14.33
N TRP A 309 -1.79 -15.11 14.03
CA TRP A 309 -2.63 -14.61 12.94
C TRP A 309 -2.14 -15.08 11.57
N LEU A 310 -0.83 -14.97 11.34
CA LEU A 310 -0.19 -15.42 10.11
C LEU A 310 -0.38 -16.93 9.90
N LEU A 311 -0.16 -17.74 10.94
CA LEU A 311 -0.36 -19.19 10.90
C LEU A 311 -1.84 -19.59 10.67
N GLN A 312 -2.79 -18.88 11.28
CA GLN A 312 -4.21 -19.08 10.99
C GLN A 312 -4.55 -18.74 9.53
N THR A 313 -3.92 -17.70 8.99
CA THR A 313 -4.06 -17.32 7.58
C THR A 313 -3.49 -18.39 6.66
N LEU A 314 -2.31 -18.95 6.98
CA LEU A 314 -1.70 -20.07 6.27
C LEU A 314 -2.63 -21.29 6.26
N GLY A 315 -3.19 -21.65 7.41
CA GLY A 315 -4.16 -22.75 7.51
C GLY A 315 -5.41 -22.53 6.67
N ARG A 316 -5.92 -21.28 6.58
CA ARG A 316 -7.06 -20.94 5.71
C ARG A 316 -6.70 -21.05 4.23
N LEU A 317 -5.50 -20.62 3.84
CA LEU A 317 -5.01 -20.78 2.46
C LEU A 317 -4.95 -22.26 2.09
N TRP A 318 -4.38 -23.09 2.96
CA TRP A 318 -4.29 -24.54 2.78
C TRP A 318 -5.67 -25.19 2.66
N LEU A 319 -6.63 -24.85 3.53
CA LEU A 319 -8.02 -25.35 3.46
C LEU A 319 -8.75 -24.95 2.17
N CYS A 320 -8.31 -23.87 1.52
CA CYS A 320 -8.83 -23.43 0.23
C CYS A 320 -8.05 -23.98 -0.97
N GLY A 321 -7.12 -24.92 -0.75
CA GLY A 321 -6.40 -25.63 -1.81
C GLY A 321 -5.15 -24.91 -2.33
N VAL A 322 -4.64 -23.90 -1.61
CA VAL A 322 -3.31 -23.35 -1.91
C VAL A 322 -2.25 -24.38 -1.52
N ASP A 323 -1.35 -24.67 -2.45
CA ASP A 323 -0.24 -25.58 -2.23
C ASP A 323 0.82 -24.92 -1.35
N ILE A 324 1.04 -25.48 -0.16
CA ILE A 324 1.96 -24.96 0.84
C ILE A 324 3.21 -25.83 0.85
N ASP A 325 4.37 -25.19 0.75
CA ASP A 325 5.65 -25.87 0.95
C ASP A 325 5.92 -26.07 2.44
N TRP A 326 5.47 -27.23 2.95
CA TRP A 326 5.66 -27.61 4.35
C TRP A 326 7.13 -27.90 4.69
N SER A 327 7.97 -28.20 3.70
CA SER A 327 9.39 -28.46 3.94
C SER A 327 10.12 -27.17 4.29
N GLU A 328 9.90 -26.11 3.50
CA GLU A 328 10.42 -24.77 3.77
C GLU A 328 9.81 -24.17 5.05
N PHE A 329 8.51 -24.37 5.28
CA PHE A 329 7.87 -23.91 6.52
C PHE A 329 8.50 -24.51 7.79
N SER A 330 8.83 -25.81 7.77
CA SER A 330 9.34 -26.52 8.95
C SER A 330 10.86 -26.42 9.14
N HIS A 331 11.60 -26.01 8.11
CA HIS A 331 13.08 -25.91 8.14
C HIS A 331 13.61 -24.98 9.25
N HIS A 332 12.81 -23.99 9.67
CA HIS A 332 13.20 -23.01 10.70
C HIS A 332 12.50 -23.20 12.06
N GLN A 333 11.69 -24.25 12.22
CA GLN A 333 10.97 -24.54 13.47
C GLN A 333 11.65 -25.61 14.35
N GLN A 334 12.82 -26.13 13.94
CA GLN A 334 13.65 -27.06 14.73
C GLN A 334 14.70 -26.32 15.55
#